data_AF-A0A2R6IJT7-F1
#
_entry.id   AF-A0A2R6IJT7-F1
#
_cell.length_a   1.000
_cell.length_b   1.000
_cell.length_c   1.000
_cell.angle_alpha   90.00
_cell.angle_beta   90.00
_cell.angle_gamma   90.00
#
_symmetry.space_group_name_H-M   'P 1'
#
loop_
_entity.id
_entity.type
_entity.pdbx_description
1 polymer ?
#
loop_
_entity_poly.entity_id
_entity_poly.type
_entity_poly.pdbx_seq_one_letter_code
_entity_poly.pdbx_strand_id
1 'polypeptide(L)' 'MVNESRIFGFASLLCLVGLGVLLYGVDIVAGQELHPLIIVGGVIILAGFSVLTAGVAVLEEDHAGA' A
#
# COMPACT_ATOMS: atom_id res chain seq x y z
N MET A 1 7.36 11.96 15.20
CA MET A 1 6.96 10.74 15.93
C MET A 1 5.50 10.31 15.75
N VAL A 2 4.46 10.96 16.31
CA VAL A 2 3.06 10.46 16.18
C VAL A 2 2.57 10.42 14.73
N ASN A 3 2.92 11.44 13.92
CA ASN A 3 2.55 11.49 12.51
C ASN A 3 3.29 10.44 11.66
N GLU A 4 4.58 10.18 11.93
CA GLU A 4 5.34 9.09 11.29
C GLU A 4 4.69 7.73 11.51
N SER A 5 4.36 7.39 12.75
CA SER A 5 3.74 6.10 13.07
C SER A 5 2.38 5.93 12.40
N ARG A 6 1.62 7.02 12.23
CA ARG A 6 0.33 7.00 11.51
C ARG A 6 0.51 6.77 10.01
N ILE A 7 1.44 7.51 9.37
CA ILE A 7 1.73 7.38 7.93
C ILE A 7 2.21 5.96 7.63
N PHE A 8 3.22 5.49 8.38
CA PHE A 8 3.78 4.16 8.20
C PHE A 8 2.75 3.06 8.46
N GLY A 9 2.00 3.18 9.56
CA GLY A 9 0.96 2.21 9.92
C GLY A 9 -0.15 2.12 8.88
N PHE A 10 -0.59 3.26 8.34
CA PHE A 10 -1.63 3.30 7.31
C PHE A 10 -1.14 2.72 5.98
N ALA A 11 0.08 3.07 5.54
CA ALA A 11 0.67 2.51 4.33
C ALA A 11 0.87 0.98 4.45
N SER A 12 1.33 0.51 5.62
CA SER A 12 1.48 -0.92 5.91
C SER A 12 0.14 -1.65 5.86
N LEU A 13 -0.91 -1.05 6.42
CA LEU A 13 -2.26 -1.61 6.39
C LEU A 13 -2.81 -1.68 4.95
N LEU A 14 -2.61 -0.64 4.14
CA LEU A 14 -2.95 -0.66 2.71
C LEU A 14 -2.24 -1.80 1.97
N CYS A 15 -0.94 -1.98 2.21
CA CYS A 15 -0.19 -3.08 1.61
C CYS A 15 -0.75 -4.45 2.02
N LEU A 16 -1.08 -4.66 3.29
CA LEU A 16 -1.68 -5.92 3.76
C LEU A 16 -3.05 -6.18 3.14
N VAL A 17 -3.90 -5.16 3.05
CA VAL A 17 -5.22 -5.27 2.40
C VAL A 17 -5.06 -5.59 0.92
N GLY A 18 -4.17 -4.88 0.22
CA GLY A 18 -3.90 -5.13 -1.20
C GLY A 18 -3.35 -6.53 -1.45
N LEU A 19 -2.46 -7.01 -0.57
CA LEU A 19 -1.94 -8.38 -0.62
C LEU A 19 -3.05 -9.41 -0.42
N GLY A 20 -3.95 -9.19 0.53
CA GLY A 20 -5.11 -10.06 0.77
C GLY A 20 -6.02 -10.17 -0.44
N VAL A 21 -6.34 -9.04 -1.09
CA VAL A 21 -7.15 -9.01 -2.32
C VAL A 21 -6.44 -9.69 -3.48
N LEU A 22 -5.13 -9.45 -3.63
CA LEU A 22 -4.32 -10.07 -4.68
C LEU A 22 -4.29 -11.59 -4.52
N LEU A 23 -3.99 -12.09 -3.32
CA LEU A 23 -3.92 -13.52 -3.02
C LEU A 23 -5.29 -14.18 -3.18
N TYR A 24 -6.37 -13.52 -2.76
CA TYR A 24 -7.73 -14.00 -3.01
C TYR A 24 -8.03 -14.10 -4.51
N GLY A 25 -7.60 -13.12 -5.31
CA GLY A 25 -7.71 -13.17 -6.76
C GLY A 25 -6.95 -14.34 -7.38
N VAL A 26 -5.76 -14.67 -6.87
CA VAL A 26 -4.96 -15.82 -7.31
C VAL A 26 -5.65 -17.14 -6.96
N ASP A 27 -6.22 -17.25 -5.76
CA ASP A 27 -6.89 -18.46 -5.27
C ASP A 27 -8.11 -18.83 -6.12
N ILE A 28 -8.94 -17.85 -6.51
CA ILE A 28 -10.14 -18.07 -7.35
C ILE A 28 -9.82 -18.76 -8.67
N VAL A 29 -8.75 -18.34 -9.33
CA VAL A 29 -8.35 -18.85 -10.65
C VAL A 29 -7.24 -19.89 -10.58
N ALA A 30 -6.85 -20.32 -9.38
CA ALA A 30 -5.71 -21.20 -9.12
C ALA A 30 -4.43 -20.75 -9.86
N GLY A 31 -4.26 -19.43 -10.06
CA GLY A 31 -3.15 -18.85 -10.82
C GLY A 31 -3.12 -19.17 -12.33
N GLN A 32 -4.18 -19.71 -12.92
CA GLN A 32 -4.22 -20.11 -14.34
C GLN A 32 -4.35 -18.90 -15.28
N GLU A 33 -4.99 -17.83 -14.83
CA GLU A 33 -5.25 -16.63 -15.63
C GLU A 33 -5.20 -15.36 -14.79
N LEU A 34 -5.14 -14.20 -15.47
CA LEU A 34 -5.12 -12.92 -14.79
C LEU A 34 -6.55 -12.48 -14.43
N HIS A 35 -6.94 -12.72 -13.17
CA HIS A 35 -8.23 -12.27 -12.66
C HIS A 35 -8.22 -10.76 -12.33
N PRO A 36 -9.31 -10.01 -12.55
CA PRO A 36 -9.38 -8.58 -12.22
C PRO A 36 -9.04 -8.24 -10.77
N LEU A 37 -9.34 -9.13 -9.82
CA LEU A 37 -8.99 -8.92 -8.41
C LEU A 37 -7.48 -8.92 -8.15
N ILE A 38 -6.69 -9.65 -8.94
CA ILE A 38 -5.23 -9.62 -8.85
C ILE A 38 -4.73 -8.21 -9.20
N ILE A 39 -5.31 -7.60 -10.25
CA ILE A 39 -5.00 -6.24 -10.68
C ILE A 39 -5.41 -5.24 -9.60
N VAL A 40 -6.63 -5.36 -9.06
CA VAL A 40 -7.12 -4.48 -7.98
C VAL A 40 -6.21 -4.56 -6.75
N GLY A 41 -5.83 -5.76 -6.31
CA GLY A 41 -4.90 -5.94 -5.20
C GLY A 41 -3.54 -5.29 -5.47
N GLY A 42 -3.00 -5.44 -6.68
CA GLY A 42 -1.78 -4.76 -7.12
C GLY A 42 -1.88 -3.23 -7.08
N VAL A 43 -2.99 -2.67 -7.55
CA VAL A 43 -3.25 -1.22 -7.51
C VAL A 43 -3.31 -0.69 -6.06
N ILE A 44 -3.94 -1.45 -5.15
CA ILE A 44 -3.99 -1.07 -3.73
C ILE A 44 -2.58 -1.05 -3.12
N ILE A 45 -1.72 -2.03 -3.45
CA ILE A 45 -0.33 -2.05 -3.00
C ILE A 45 0.43 -0.83 -3.52
N LEU A 46 0.28 -0.49 -4.81
CA LEU A 46 0.90 0.70 -5.40
C LEU A 46 0.42 1.99 -4.73
N ALA A 47 -0.86 2.08 -4.36
CA ALA A 47 -1.39 3.20 -3.60
C ALA A 47 -0.77 3.27 -2.20
N GLY A 48 -0.60 2.14 -1.51
CA GLY A 48 0.09 2.06 -0.22
C GLY A 48 1.52 2.59 -0.29
N PHE A 49 2.30 2.18 -1.30
CA PHE A 49 3.64 2.71 -1.55
C PHE A 49 3.61 4.20 -1.88
N SER A 50 2.67 4.66 -2.69
CA SER A 50 2.54 6.08 -3.04
C SER A 50 2.26 6.94 -1.80
N VAL A 51 1.40 6.47 -0.90
CA VAL A 51 1.14 7.13 0.39
C VAL A 51 2.37 7.14 1.28
N LEU A 52 3.14 6.05 1.33
CA LEU A 52 4.39 6.00 2.08
C LEU A 52 5.40 7.01 1.52
N THR A 53 5.63 7.01 0.22
CA THR A 53 6.57 7.92 -0.45
C THR A 53 6.17 9.38 -0.24
N ALA A 54 4.90 9.73 -0.47
CA ALA A 54 4.41 11.08 -0.23
C ALA A 54 4.50 11.47 1.25
N GLY A 55 4.18 10.54 2.15
CA GLY A 55 4.26 10.76 3.59
C GLY A 55 5.69 11.01 4.07
N VAL A 56 6.68 10.29 3.53
CA VAL A 56 8.11 10.54 3.83
C VAL A 56 8.54 11.90 3.31
N ALA A 57 8.17 12.28 2.09
CA ALA A 57 8.50 13.61 1.55
C ALA A 57 7.95 14.76 2.43
N VAL A 58 6.70 14.65 2.88
CA VAL A 58 6.09 15.64 3.78
C VAL A 58 6.81 15.69 5.13
N LEU A 59 7.22 14.54 5.67
CA LEU A 59 7.99 14.50 6.92
C LEU A 59 9.37 15.14 6.74
N GLU A 60 10.07 14.90 5.63
CA GLU A 60 11.36 15.53 5.35
C GLU A 60 11.24 17.05 5.26
N GLU A 61 10.19 17.58 4.63
CA GLU A 61 9.90 19.02 4.58
C GLU A 61 9.67 19.61 5.99
N ASP A 62 8.90 18.93 6.85
CA ASP A 62 8.60 19.37 8.22
C ASP A 62 9.87 19.41 9.09
N HIS A 63 10.78 18.44 8.90
CA HIS A 63 12.08 18.44 9.61
C HIS A 63 13.07 19.47 9.04
N ALA A 64 12.99 19.82 7.76
CA ALA A 64 13.89 20.80 7.14
C ALA A 64 13.48 22.26 7.41
N GLY A 65 12.22 22.51 7.76
CA GLY A 65 11.68 23.82 8.09
C GLY A 65 11.78 24.22 9.56
N ALA A 66 12.18 23.30 10.45
CA ALA A 66 12.36 23.51 11.89
C ALA A 66 13.82 23.75 12.29
#